data_AF-A0A7L3H788-F1
#
_entry.id   AF-A0A7L3H788-F1
#
_cell.length_a   1.000
_cell.length_b   1.000
_cell.length_c   1.000
_cell.angle_alpha   90.00
_cell.angle_beta   90.00
_cell.angle_gamma   90.00
#
_symmetry.space_group_name_H-M   'P 1'
#
loop_
_entity.id
_entity.type
_entity.pdbx_description
1 polymer ?
#
loop_
_entity_poly.entity_id
_entity_poly.type
_entity_poly.pdbx_seq_one_letter_code
_entity_poly.pdbx_strand_id
1 'polypeptide(L)'
;YIPHIVLGKGPPGGAWHSMEGSMLTISFGDWMELPGLSFKEWAASKRRNIKSDRVMPEEIACYYKHYVKVMGLQKNFRDNVYITSVSRLYREKDDEGRSHQNEDISTQHLEIEDGQKS
;
A
#
# COMPACT_ATOMS: atom_id res chain seq x y z
N TYR A 1 -11.82 -9.61 10.27
CA TYR A 1 -11.33 -10.02 8.94
C TYR A 1 -12.07 -9.21 7.90
N ILE A 2 -11.34 -8.51 7.01
CA ILE A 2 -11.93 -7.71 5.92
C ILE A 2 -11.58 -8.43 4.61
N PRO A 3 -12.53 -8.84 3.76
CA PRO A 3 -12.23 -9.36 2.44
C PRO A 3 -11.53 -8.30 1.59
N HIS A 4 -10.31 -8.57 1.14
CA HIS A 4 -9.49 -7.62 0.37
C HIS A 4 -8.60 -8.34 -0.62
N ILE A 5 -8.13 -7.59 -1.62
CA ILE A 5 -7.13 -8.02 -2.59
C ILE A 5 -6.05 -6.93 -2.70
N VAL A 6 -4.80 -7.35 -2.87
CA VAL A 6 -3.64 -6.49 -3.07
C VAL A 6 -3.12 -6.73 -4.48
N LEU A 7 -3.12 -5.67 -5.29
CA LEU A 7 -2.67 -5.70 -6.67
C LEU A 7 -1.39 -4.87 -6.78
N GLY A 8 -0.36 -5.41 -7.42
CA GLY A 8 0.91 -4.69 -7.60
C GLY A 8 1.69 -5.15 -8.83
N LYS A 9 2.51 -4.24 -9.36
CA LYS A 9 3.37 -4.49 -10.52
C LYS A 9 4.47 -5.51 -10.24
N GLY A 10 4.93 -5.59 -9.00
CA GLY A 10 6.05 -6.44 -8.58
C GLY A 10 5.72 -7.30 -7.36
N PRO A 11 6.70 -8.03 -6.82
CA PRO A 11 6.51 -8.87 -5.65
C PRO A 11 6.17 -8.04 -4.40
N PRO A 12 5.62 -8.67 -3.35
CA PRO A 12 5.39 -8.00 -2.07
C PRO A 12 6.70 -7.40 -1.53
N GLY A 13 6.62 -6.19 -0.99
CA GLY A 13 7.79 -5.38 -0.62
C GLY A 13 7.90 -4.07 -1.41
N GLY A 14 7.15 -3.90 -2.51
CA GLY A 14 6.96 -2.60 -3.15
C GLY A 14 8.27 -1.90 -3.53
N ALA A 15 8.40 -0.62 -3.13
CA ALA A 15 9.53 0.24 -3.50
C ALA A 15 10.89 -0.30 -3.03
N TRP A 16 10.93 -1.13 -1.98
CA TRP A 16 12.17 -1.71 -1.45
C TRP A 16 12.92 -2.58 -2.49
N HIS A 17 12.20 -3.16 -3.46
CA HIS A 17 12.82 -3.94 -4.56
C HIS A 17 13.52 -3.09 -5.62
N SER A 18 13.25 -1.78 -5.65
CA SER A 18 13.79 -0.84 -6.65
C SER A 18 14.86 0.09 -6.08
N MET A 19 15.13 0.01 -4.77
CA MET A 19 16.15 0.83 -4.11
C MET A 19 17.55 0.26 -4.35
N GLU A 20 18.53 1.15 -4.46
CA GLU A 20 19.92 0.77 -4.75
C GLU A 20 20.54 -0.04 -3.59
N GLY A 21 21.18 -1.16 -3.91
CA GLY A 21 21.78 -2.10 -2.93
C GLY A 21 23.02 -1.59 -2.20
N SER A 22 23.53 -0.41 -2.54
CA SER A 22 24.66 0.24 -1.87
C SER A 22 24.23 1.11 -0.68
N MET A 23 22.95 1.46 -0.59
CA MET A 23 22.41 2.32 0.46
C MET A 23 21.91 1.51 1.66
N LEU A 24 22.19 1.99 2.86
CA LEU A 24 21.57 1.50 4.09
C LEU A 24 20.27 2.24 4.39
N THR A 25 19.34 1.59 5.08
CA THR A 25 18.16 2.25 5.64
C THR A 25 18.56 3.33 6.64
N ILE A 26 17.80 4.42 6.66
CA ILE A 26 17.97 5.48 7.65
C ILE A 26 17.57 4.97 9.05
N SER A 27 16.47 4.21 9.10
CA SER A 27 15.92 3.60 10.31
C SER A 27 16.56 2.25 10.63
N PHE A 28 16.39 1.81 11.87
CA PHE A 28 16.81 0.49 12.34
C PHE A 28 15.86 -0.61 11.88
N GLY A 29 16.41 -1.83 11.66
CA GLY A 29 15.65 -3.00 11.25
C GLY A 29 14.48 -3.32 12.17
N ASP A 30 14.69 -3.17 13.48
CA ASP A 30 13.68 -3.45 14.52
C ASP A 30 12.44 -2.57 14.41
N TRP A 31 12.55 -1.37 13.83
CA TRP A 31 11.39 -0.48 13.64
C TRP A 31 10.60 -0.78 12.37
N MET A 32 11.16 -1.63 11.51
CA MET A 32 10.56 -2.06 10.25
C MET A 32 10.07 -3.51 10.34
N GLU A 33 10.02 -4.10 11.53
CA GLU A 33 9.47 -5.43 11.72
C GLU A 33 7.94 -5.43 11.66
N LEU A 34 7.39 -6.56 11.22
CA LEU A 34 5.97 -6.78 11.11
C LEU A 34 5.49 -7.69 12.25
N PRO A 35 4.26 -7.49 12.75
CA PRO A 35 3.72 -8.26 13.88
C PRO A 35 3.82 -9.77 13.67
N GLY A 36 4.30 -10.49 14.68
CA GLY A 36 4.38 -11.96 14.65
C GLY A 36 5.55 -12.54 13.85
N LEU A 37 6.47 -11.72 13.33
CA LEU A 37 7.74 -12.18 12.78
C LEU A 37 8.84 -11.18 13.12
N SER A 38 9.71 -11.47 14.08
CA SER A 38 10.81 -10.55 14.37
C SER A 38 11.79 -10.47 13.20
N PHE A 39 12.21 -9.24 12.86
CA PHE A 39 13.18 -9.03 11.80
C PHE A 39 14.54 -9.67 12.14
N LYS A 40 15.00 -9.52 13.38
CA LYS A 40 16.27 -10.05 13.87
C LYS A 40 16.32 -11.58 13.80
N GLU A 41 15.25 -12.25 14.24
CA GLU A 41 15.14 -13.71 14.19
C GLU A 41 15.11 -14.20 12.73
N TRP A 42 14.35 -13.52 11.87
CA TRP A 42 14.30 -13.81 10.44
C TRP A 42 15.69 -13.69 9.79
N ALA A 43 16.41 -12.60 10.06
CA ALA A 43 17.75 -12.38 9.51
C ALA A 43 18.76 -13.41 10.01
N ALA A 44 18.72 -13.73 11.31
CA ALA A 44 19.56 -14.78 11.91
C ALA A 44 19.31 -16.15 11.26
N SER A 45 18.05 -16.51 11.00
CA SER A 45 17.69 -17.76 10.32
C SER A 45 18.24 -17.85 8.89
N LYS A 46 18.45 -16.71 8.23
CA LYS A 46 19.04 -16.61 6.88
C LYS A 46 20.57 -16.60 6.88
N ARG A 47 21.22 -16.81 8.04
CA ARG A 47 22.67 -16.64 8.26
C ARG A 47 23.18 -15.27 7.78
N ARG A 48 22.33 -14.26 7.82
CA ARG A 48 22.72 -12.88 7.53
C ARG A 48 23.27 -12.31 8.82
N ASN A 49 24.58 -12.08 8.85
CA ASN A 49 25.22 -11.47 10.01
C ASN A 49 24.99 -9.96 9.94
N ILE A 50 23.83 -9.52 10.40
CA ILE A 50 23.48 -8.10 10.50
C ILE A 50 24.31 -7.53 11.65
N LYS A 51 25.50 -7.02 11.30
CA LYS A 51 26.45 -6.41 12.25
C LYS A 51 26.08 -4.98 12.63
N SER A 52 25.12 -4.38 11.92
CA SER A 52 24.66 -3.01 12.10
C SER A 52 23.16 -3.02 12.35
N ASP A 53 22.68 -2.17 13.24
CA ASP A 53 21.23 -2.01 13.47
C ASP A 53 20.48 -1.54 12.20
N ARG A 54 21.23 -1.02 11.21
CA ARG A 54 20.73 -0.63 9.89
C ARG A 54 20.84 -1.76 8.89
N VAL A 55 19.89 -1.80 7.96
CA VAL A 55 19.71 -2.90 7.02
C VAL A 55 19.72 -2.40 5.60
N MET A 56 20.09 -3.28 4.67
CA MET A 56 19.97 -2.94 3.25
C MET A 56 18.49 -3.00 2.83
N PRO A 57 18.03 -2.09 1.95
CA PRO A 57 16.70 -2.13 1.35
C PRO A 57 16.33 -3.50 0.78
N GLU A 58 17.28 -4.19 0.16
CA GLU A 58 17.10 -5.54 -0.38
C GLU A 58 16.73 -6.57 0.69
N GLU A 59 17.28 -6.46 1.90
CA GLU A 59 16.96 -7.33 3.03
C GLU A 59 15.54 -7.04 3.54
N ILE A 60 15.13 -5.78 3.61
CA ILE A 60 13.76 -5.38 3.93
C ILE A 60 12.77 -5.92 2.88
N ALA A 61 13.11 -5.79 1.60
CA ALA A 61 12.30 -6.30 0.50
C ALA A 61 12.10 -7.83 0.61
N CYS A 62 13.18 -8.55 0.92
CA CYS A 62 13.14 -10.00 1.15
C CYS A 62 12.32 -10.37 2.39
N TYR A 63 12.45 -9.61 3.47
CA TYR A 63 11.71 -9.80 4.71
C TYR A 63 10.21 -9.66 4.49
N TYR A 64 9.74 -8.57 3.88
CA TYR A 64 8.32 -8.36 3.59
C TYR A 64 7.76 -9.39 2.62
N LYS A 65 8.53 -9.77 1.59
CA LYS A 65 8.14 -10.87 0.69
C LYS A 65 7.96 -12.18 1.45
N HIS A 66 8.87 -12.50 2.36
CA HIS A 66 8.82 -13.71 3.15
C HIS A 66 7.65 -13.68 4.14
N TYR A 67 7.39 -12.54 4.77
CA TYR A 67 6.30 -12.33 5.71
C TYR A 67 4.94 -12.74 5.11
N VAL A 68 4.64 -12.29 3.88
CA VAL A 68 3.40 -12.65 3.17
C VAL A 68 3.27 -14.17 3.01
N LYS A 69 4.39 -14.88 2.83
CA LYS A 69 4.41 -16.35 2.70
C LYS A 69 4.15 -17.04 4.04
N VAL A 70 4.89 -16.70 5.09
CA VAL A 70 4.77 -17.39 6.39
C VAL A 70 3.46 -17.08 7.11
N MET A 71 2.91 -15.88 6.89
CA MET A 71 1.61 -15.49 7.44
C MET A 71 0.41 -15.98 6.61
N GLY A 72 0.64 -16.71 5.52
CA GLY A 72 -0.43 -17.25 4.68
C GLY A 72 -1.26 -16.17 3.97
N LEU A 73 -0.69 -14.98 3.74
CA LEU A 73 -1.37 -13.84 3.12
C LEU A 73 -1.38 -13.90 1.60
N GLN A 74 -0.58 -14.80 1.00
CA GLN A 74 -0.40 -14.96 -0.45
C GLN A 74 -1.71 -15.01 -1.25
N LYS A 75 -2.77 -15.61 -0.67
CA LYS A 75 -4.08 -15.73 -1.33
C LYS A 75 -4.73 -14.38 -1.70
N ASN A 76 -4.37 -13.32 -0.99
CA ASN A 76 -4.89 -11.98 -1.24
C ASN A 76 -3.98 -11.16 -2.16
N PHE A 77 -2.79 -11.64 -2.53
CA PHE A 77 -1.83 -10.89 -3.34
C PHE A 77 -1.86 -11.37 -4.80
N ARG A 78 -1.84 -10.42 -5.73
CA ARG A 78 -1.62 -10.65 -7.16
C ARG A 78 -0.50 -9.73 -7.65
N ASP A 79 0.59 -10.34 -8.09
CA ASP A 79 1.73 -9.66 -8.68
C ASP A 79 1.57 -9.50 -10.20
N ASN A 80 2.43 -8.67 -10.80
CA ASN A 80 2.42 -8.37 -12.23
C ASN A 80 1.09 -7.78 -12.73
N VAL A 81 0.38 -7.04 -11.87
CA VAL A 81 -0.88 -6.36 -12.21
C VAL A 81 -0.64 -4.86 -12.34
N TYR A 82 -1.18 -4.26 -13.41
CA TYR A 82 -1.26 -2.82 -13.60
C TYR A 82 -2.72 -2.37 -13.55
N ILE A 83 -3.04 -1.42 -12.68
CA ILE A 83 -4.40 -0.87 -12.56
C ILE A 83 -4.52 0.26 -13.59
N THR A 84 -5.45 0.12 -14.54
CA THR A 84 -5.66 1.10 -15.61
C THR A 84 -6.77 2.11 -15.28
N SER A 85 -7.76 1.71 -14.49
CA SER A 85 -8.87 2.57 -14.05
C SER A 85 -9.49 2.03 -12.76
N VAL A 86 -10.01 2.93 -11.95
CA VAL A 86 -10.83 2.62 -10.77
C VAL A 86 -12.05 3.52 -10.81
N SER A 87 -13.23 2.93 -10.91
CA SER A 87 -14.51 3.64 -10.82
C SER A 87 -15.32 3.07 -9.66
N ARG A 88 -15.99 3.96 -8.92
CA ARG A 88 -16.96 3.55 -7.91
C ARG A 88 -18.22 3.07 -8.64
N LEU A 89 -18.56 1.81 -8.47
CA LEU A 89 -19.87 1.31 -8.90
C LEU A 89 -20.86 1.53 -7.76
N TYR A 90 -21.80 2.45 -7.94
CA TYR A 90 -22.98 2.49 -7.11
C TYR A 90 -23.90 1.38 -7.61
N ARG A 91 -24.03 0.33 -6.82
CA ARG A 91 -25.12 -0.62 -7.04
C ARG A 91 -26.37 0.12 -6.59
N GLU A 92 -27.19 0.55 -7.53
CA GLU A 92 -28.55 0.95 -7.23
C GLU A 92 -29.13 -0.19 -6.38
N LYS A 93 -29.48 0.12 -5.13
CA LYS A 93 -30.30 -0.80 -4.35
C LYS A 93 -31.52 -1.03 -5.21
N ASP A 94 -31.90 -2.30 -5.42
CA ASP A 94 -33.14 -2.67 -6.11
C ASP A 94 -34.26 -1.78 -5.53
N ASP A 95 -34.65 -0.79 -6.32
CA ASP A 95 -35.59 0.24 -5.93
C ASP A 95 -36.98 -0.38 -6.04
N GLU A 96 -37.36 -1.17 -5.04
CA GLU A 96 -38.77 -1.37 -4.68
C GLU A 96 -39.29 -0.03 -4.13
N GLY A 97 -39.46 0.92 -5.05
CA GLY A 97 -40.27 2.13 -4.95
C GLY A 97 -39.61 3.40 -4.40
N ARG A 98 -39.13 4.29 -5.28
CA ARG A 98 -39.74 5.62 -5.47
C ARG A 98 -39.18 6.42 -6.66
N SER A 99 -40.07 6.61 -7.64
CA SER A 99 -40.22 7.75 -8.58
C SER A 99 -39.09 8.81 -8.67
N HIS A 100 -38.56 8.89 -9.89
CA HIS A 100 -37.79 9.96 -10.51
C HIS A 100 -37.87 11.37 -9.88
N GLN A 101 -36.69 11.98 -9.71
CA GLN A 101 -36.43 13.36 -10.08
C GLN A 101 -34.92 13.55 -10.29
N ASN A 102 -34.55 13.89 -11.53
CA ASN A 102 -33.20 14.31 -11.91
C ASN A 102 -32.99 15.73 -11.38
N GLU A 103 -31.93 15.96 -10.60
CA GLU A 103 -31.39 17.30 -10.39
C GLU A 103 -29.92 17.31 -10.84
N ASP A 104 -29.71 17.93 -12.00
CA ASP A 104 -28.42 18.32 -12.53
C ASP A 104 -27.71 19.25 -11.54
N ILE A 105 -26.63 18.79 -10.92
CA ILE A 105 -25.78 19.65 -10.10
C ILE A 105 -24.84 20.43 -11.03
N SER A 106 -25.27 21.65 -11.36
CA SER A 106 -24.47 22.66 -12.05
C SER A 106 -23.32 23.14 -11.15
N THR A 107 -22.09 22.82 -11.52
CA THR A 107 -20.87 23.35 -10.88
C THR A 107 -20.72 24.83 -11.25
N GLN A 108 -21.20 25.74 -10.40
CA GLN A 108 -20.88 27.16 -10.53
C GLN A 108 -19.54 27.47 -9.85
N HIS A 109 -18.59 27.76 -10.74
CA HIS A 109 -17.30 28.40 -10.57
C HIS A 109 -17.44 29.76 -9.84
N LEU A 110 -16.66 29.99 -8.78
CA LEU A 110 -16.50 31.29 -8.12
C LEU A 110 -15.00 31.58 -7.92
N GLU A 111 -14.43 32.30 -8.89
CA GLU A 111 -13.40 33.33 -8.70
C GLU A 111 -14.07 34.61 -9.29
N ILE A 112 -13.99 35.85 -8.77
CA ILE A 112 -12.82 36.68 -8.45
C ILE A 112 -13.34 37.99 -7.75
N GLU A 113 -12.46 38.62 -6.94
CA GLU A 113 -12.20 40.06 -6.65
C GLU A 113 -12.96 40.93 -5.62
N ASP A 114 -12.10 41.47 -4.72
CA ASP A 114 -11.93 42.86 -4.28
C ASP A 114 -13.03 43.60 -3.52
N GLY A 115 -12.88 43.60 -2.19
CA GLY A 115 -13.44 44.59 -1.29
C GLY A 115 -12.43 45.69 -0.95
N GLN A 116 -12.56 46.85 -1.60
CA GLN A 116 -11.93 48.10 -1.19
C GLN A 116 -12.86 48.86 -0.23
N LYS A 117 -12.25 49.52 0.76
CA LYS A 117 -12.71 50.69 1.54
C LYS A 117 -13.25 50.45 2.96
N SER A 118 -12.48 50.92 3.94
CA SER A 118 -12.96 51.96 4.86
C SER A 118 -11.83 52.91 5.25
#